data_AF-A0AAW7CV28-F1
#
_entry.id   AF-A0AAW7CV28-F1
#
_cell.length_a   1.000
_cell.length_b   1.000
_cell.length_c   1.000
_cell.angle_alpha   90.00
_cell.angle_beta   90.00
_cell.angle_gamma   90.00
#
_symmetry.space_group_name_H-M   'P 1'
#
loop_
_entity.id
_entity.type
_entity.pdbx_description
1 polymer ?
#
loop_
_entity_poly.entity_id
_entity_poly.type
_entity_poly.pdbx_seq_one_letter_code
_entity_poly.pdbx_strand_id
1 'polypeptide(L)'
;MAKSKNHKATPFLGTKIFVQTGLGEAMTVTEATLSPATITIANNKLKADDMIMLSGLGELDGRFPIAQVDGNKVTLCDEVDWSDKTLPTDFVNAKAQRIQWSNNFCAVKSFSKDGSTTEQIDVTTICSDGKEYESGDTEYGSIKLTFFLRYSSSEVQRLLRKYENSKEKFAVKMVLTRDEGSMFYYGSVETGMNIDGSVGQMMDSGISIKLSGRDYLNAKK
;
A
#
# COMPACT_ATOMS: atom_id res chain seq x y z
N MET A 1 -14.16 18.41 22.38
CA MET A 1 -12.69 18.40 22.19
C MET A 1 -12.10 17.36 23.11
N ALA A 2 -11.89 16.13 22.62
CA ALA A 2 -11.25 15.09 23.43
C ALA A 2 -9.74 15.39 23.47
N LYS A 3 -9.19 15.55 24.68
CA LYS A 3 -7.76 15.79 24.92
C LYS A 3 -6.92 14.75 24.17
N SER A 4 -5.94 15.22 23.40
CA SER A 4 -4.85 14.40 22.88
C SER A 4 -4.21 13.69 24.08
N LYS A 5 -4.43 12.38 24.18
CA LYS A 5 -3.72 11.56 25.16
C LYS A 5 -2.29 11.47 24.65
N ASN A 6 -1.35 12.08 25.38
CA ASN A 6 0.08 11.92 25.12
C ASN A 6 0.44 10.44 25.19
N HIS A 7 0.57 9.87 24.00
CA HIS A 7 0.70 8.45 23.77
C HIS A 7 2.13 8.21 23.29
N LYS A 8 2.94 7.46 24.06
CA LYS A 8 4.37 7.26 23.76
C LYS A 8 4.66 6.36 22.55
N ALA A 9 3.69 5.53 22.13
CA ALA A 9 3.85 4.55 21.04
C ALA A 9 2.49 4.03 20.55
N THR A 10 2.35 3.78 19.25
CA THR A 10 1.16 3.23 18.58
C THR A 10 0.94 1.76 18.93
N PRO A 11 -0.19 1.36 19.54
CA PRO A 11 -0.45 -0.05 19.84
C PRO A 11 -0.85 -0.79 18.57
N PHE A 12 -0.32 -2.00 18.41
CA PHE A 12 -0.74 -2.93 17.35
C PHE A 12 -2.17 -3.47 17.59
N LEU A 13 -2.56 -3.65 18.86
CA LEU A 13 -3.90 -4.07 19.22
C LEU A 13 -4.92 -2.98 18.82
N GLY A 14 -5.83 -3.33 17.92
CA GLY A 14 -6.85 -2.43 17.37
C GLY A 14 -6.53 -1.93 15.97
N THR A 15 -5.33 -2.19 15.45
CA THR A 15 -4.97 -1.95 14.06
C THR A 15 -5.87 -2.79 13.15
N LYS A 16 -6.32 -2.19 12.05
CA LYS A 16 -7.18 -2.87 11.07
C LYS A 16 -6.38 -3.17 9.82
N ILE A 17 -6.52 -4.38 9.29
CA ILE A 17 -5.82 -4.82 8.08
C ILE A 17 -6.87 -5.19 7.04
N PHE A 18 -6.69 -4.66 5.84
CA PHE A 18 -7.56 -4.89 4.71
C PHE A 18 -6.75 -5.36 3.51
N VAL A 19 -7.32 -6.26 2.72
CA VAL A 19 -6.71 -6.76 1.49
C VAL A 19 -7.58 -6.34 0.32
N GLN A 20 -6.96 -5.96 -0.80
CA GLN A 20 -7.67 -5.60 -2.02
C GLN A 20 -8.58 -6.75 -2.47
N THR A 21 -9.82 -6.45 -2.84
CA THR A 21 -10.77 -7.42 -3.43
C THR A 21 -10.93 -7.23 -4.93
N GLY A 22 -10.69 -6.02 -5.43
CA GLY A 22 -10.90 -5.65 -6.82
C GLY A 22 -10.67 -4.17 -7.07
N LEU A 23 -11.04 -3.72 -8.27
CA LEU A 23 -11.05 -2.32 -8.68
C LEU A 23 -12.50 -1.89 -8.91
N GLY A 24 -12.82 -0.68 -8.48
CA GLY A 24 -14.12 -0.06 -8.72
C GLY A 24 -14.29 0.43 -10.16
N GLU A 25 -15.42 1.08 -10.39
CA GLU A 25 -15.73 1.76 -11.66
C GLU A 25 -14.60 2.75 -12.02
N ALA A 26 -14.24 2.77 -13.30
CA ALA A 26 -13.30 3.75 -13.83
C ALA A 26 -13.96 5.12 -13.91
N MET A 27 -13.31 6.11 -13.30
CA MET A 27 -13.69 7.51 -13.37
C MET A 27 -12.68 8.26 -14.23
N THR A 28 -13.14 9.18 -15.06
CA THR A 28 -12.27 9.95 -15.94
C THR A 28 -11.53 11.03 -15.15
N VAL A 29 -10.21 11.09 -15.31
CA VAL A 29 -9.37 12.17 -14.80
C VAL A 29 -9.34 13.26 -15.87
N THR A 30 -9.66 14.50 -15.49
CA THR A 30 -9.72 15.62 -16.44
C THR A 30 -8.50 16.52 -16.35
N GLU A 31 -7.85 16.58 -15.18
CA GLU A 31 -6.69 17.43 -14.92
C GLU A 31 -5.80 16.78 -13.86
N ALA A 32 -4.51 17.11 -13.87
CA ALA A 32 -3.55 16.74 -12.83
C ALA A 32 -2.58 17.91 -12.56
N THR A 33 -2.10 18.02 -11.32
CA THR A 33 -1.07 18.97 -10.88
C THR A 33 0.06 18.22 -10.21
N LEU A 34 1.30 18.71 -10.37
CA LEU A 34 2.51 18.03 -9.86
C LEU A 34 2.86 18.40 -8.42
N SER A 35 2.62 19.64 -7.99
CA SER A 35 2.97 20.11 -6.63
C SER A 35 1.93 21.11 -6.08
N PRO A 36 1.10 20.71 -5.10
CA PRO A 36 0.92 19.35 -4.60
C PRO A 36 0.37 18.40 -5.68
N ALA A 37 0.62 17.10 -5.53
CA ALA A 37 0.08 16.08 -6.41
C ALA A 37 -1.45 16.02 -6.26
N THR A 38 -2.18 16.63 -7.20
CA THR A 38 -3.65 16.62 -7.20
C THR A 38 -4.19 16.19 -8.55
N ILE A 39 -5.37 15.60 -8.54
CA ILE A 39 -6.08 15.18 -9.75
C ILE A 39 -7.53 15.65 -9.66
N THR A 40 -8.09 16.03 -10.81
CA THR A 40 -9.52 16.36 -10.93
C THR A 40 -10.24 15.19 -11.58
N ILE A 41 -11.27 14.67 -10.92
CA ILE A 41 -12.04 13.51 -11.37
C ILE A 41 -13.50 13.91 -11.57
N ALA A 42 -14.03 13.63 -12.74
CA ALA A 42 -15.46 13.82 -13.01
C ALA A 42 -16.31 12.79 -12.24
N ASN A 43 -17.38 13.24 -11.57
CA ASN A 43 -18.26 12.41 -10.74
C ASN A 43 -17.51 11.62 -9.65
N ASN A 44 -16.69 12.34 -8.90
CA ASN A 44 -15.85 11.75 -7.86
C ASN A 44 -16.66 10.98 -6.80
N LYS A 45 -16.37 9.69 -6.62
CA LYS A 45 -16.92 8.81 -5.56
C LYS A 45 -15.88 8.42 -4.50
N LEU A 46 -14.71 9.05 -4.52
CA LEU A 46 -13.58 8.71 -3.66
C LEU A 46 -13.73 9.35 -2.27
N LYS A 47 -13.02 8.77 -1.31
CA LYS A 47 -12.94 9.28 0.07
C LYS A 47 -11.49 9.40 0.49
N ALA A 48 -11.24 10.29 1.44
CA ALA A 48 -9.95 10.33 2.13
C ALA A 48 -9.63 8.96 2.76
N ASP A 49 -8.33 8.66 2.90
CA ASP A 49 -7.82 7.36 3.35
C ASP A 49 -8.11 6.17 2.41
N ASP A 50 -8.68 6.38 1.22
CA ASP A 50 -8.72 5.34 0.19
C ASP A 50 -7.47 5.36 -0.69
N MET A 51 -7.34 4.34 -1.53
CA MET A 51 -6.27 4.22 -2.52
C MET A 51 -6.88 4.12 -3.91
N ILE A 52 -6.21 4.72 -4.88
CA ILE A 52 -6.62 4.70 -6.29
C ILE A 52 -5.55 4.08 -7.15
N MET A 53 -5.99 3.46 -8.23
CA MET A 53 -5.16 3.10 -9.35
C MET A 53 -5.36 4.14 -10.45
N LEU A 54 -4.29 4.81 -10.84
CA LEU A 54 -4.21 5.70 -11.98
C LEU A 54 -3.67 4.94 -13.18
N SER A 55 -4.29 5.17 -14.33
CA SER A 55 -3.90 4.59 -15.62
C SER A 55 -4.15 5.60 -16.74
N GLY A 56 -3.31 5.58 -17.79
CA GLY A 56 -3.47 6.46 -18.95
C GLY A 56 -2.89 7.87 -18.78
N LEU A 57 -2.09 8.09 -17.74
CA LEU A 57 -1.34 9.32 -17.47
C LEU A 57 0.18 9.15 -17.68
N GLY A 58 0.63 7.98 -18.18
CA GLY A 58 2.04 7.74 -18.50
C GLY A 58 2.89 7.57 -17.24
N GLU A 59 3.86 8.46 -17.02
CA GLU A 59 4.77 8.41 -15.86
C GLU A 59 4.06 8.61 -14.51
N LEU A 60 2.85 9.18 -14.53
CA LEU A 60 2.01 9.37 -13.36
C LEU A 60 1.12 8.15 -13.07
N ASP A 61 1.17 7.10 -13.90
CA ASP A 61 0.43 5.88 -13.66
C ASP A 61 0.95 5.15 -12.43
N GLY A 62 0.05 4.56 -11.67
CA GLY A 62 0.43 3.94 -10.41
C GLY A 62 -0.71 3.82 -9.43
N ARG A 63 -0.33 3.71 -8.18
CA ARG A 63 -1.20 3.30 -7.07
C ARG A 63 -0.93 4.23 -5.91
N PHE A 64 -1.86 5.15 -5.64
CA PHE A 64 -1.61 6.27 -4.73
C PHE A 64 -2.71 6.38 -3.67
N PRO A 65 -2.36 6.63 -2.41
CA PRO A 65 -3.34 6.95 -1.39
C PRO A 65 -3.84 8.38 -1.50
N ILE A 66 -5.09 8.58 -1.08
CA ILE A 66 -5.77 9.87 -1.06
C ILE A 66 -5.64 10.49 0.32
N ALA A 67 -5.00 11.66 0.40
CA ALA A 67 -4.97 12.46 1.61
C ALA A 67 -6.31 13.18 1.82
N GLN A 68 -6.81 13.86 0.79
CA GLN A 68 -7.99 14.71 0.90
C GLN A 68 -8.82 14.69 -0.38
N VAL A 69 -10.13 14.88 -0.21
CA VAL A 69 -11.09 15.06 -1.31
C VAL A 69 -11.84 16.36 -1.08
N ASP A 70 -11.84 17.23 -2.08
CA ASP A 70 -12.61 18.48 -2.11
C ASP A 70 -13.43 18.56 -3.41
N GLY A 71 -14.69 18.13 -3.32
CA GLY A 71 -15.56 17.98 -4.49
C GLY A 71 -14.95 17.04 -5.55
N ASN A 72 -14.68 17.60 -6.74
CA ASN A 72 -14.06 16.87 -7.84
C ASN A 72 -12.53 16.82 -7.76
N LYS A 73 -11.91 17.59 -6.85
CA LYS A 73 -10.46 17.63 -6.68
C LYS A 73 -10.03 16.63 -5.62
N VAL A 74 -9.02 15.82 -5.94
CA VAL A 74 -8.45 14.81 -5.05
C VAL A 74 -6.98 15.11 -4.86
N THR A 75 -6.57 15.26 -3.60
CA THR A 75 -5.18 15.46 -3.21
C THR A 75 -4.60 14.13 -2.77
N LEU A 76 -3.48 13.75 -3.38
CA LEU A 76 -2.75 12.53 -3.01
C LEU A 76 -1.93 12.76 -1.74
N CYS A 77 -1.44 11.66 -1.17
CA CYS A 77 -0.59 11.68 0.01
C CYS A 77 0.69 12.51 -0.19
N ASP A 78 1.17 13.17 0.87
CA ASP A 78 2.36 14.05 0.84
C ASP A 78 3.64 13.33 0.39
N GLU A 79 3.73 12.01 0.61
CA GLU A 79 4.84 11.18 0.14
C GLU A 79 4.84 10.93 -1.38
N VAL A 80 3.77 11.33 -2.08
CA VAL A 80 3.68 11.26 -3.54
C VAL A 80 4.37 12.47 -4.13
N ASP A 81 5.59 12.27 -4.60
CA ASP A 81 6.36 13.29 -5.29
C ASP A 81 6.28 13.10 -6.82
N TRP A 82 5.72 14.10 -7.49
CA TRP A 82 5.64 14.20 -8.95
C TRP A 82 6.48 15.36 -9.51
N SER A 83 7.32 16.01 -8.69
CA SER A 83 8.07 17.21 -9.08
C SER A 83 8.98 16.99 -10.31
N ASP A 84 9.59 15.81 -10.41
CA ASP A 84 10.48 15.43 -11.52
C ASP A 84 9.74 14.82 -12.73
N LYS A 85 8.39 14.73 -12.67
CA LYS A 85 7.59 14.06 -13.70
C LYS A 85 6.97 15.05 -14.67
N THR A 86 6.72 14.59 -15.89
CA THR A 86 6.03 15.40 -16.90
C THR A 86 4.50 15.19 -16.85
N LEU A 87 3.76 16.30 -16.94
CA LEU A 87 2.30 16.22 -17.09
C LEU A 87 1.95 15.74 -18.50
N PRO A 88 1.00 14.80 -18.64
CA PRO A 88 0.46 14.44 -19.94
C PRO A 88 -0.30 15.64 -20.54
N THR A 89 -0.17 15.80 -21.85
CA THR A 89 -0.89 16.84 -22.62
C THR A 89 -2.30 16.41 -23.00
N ASP A 90 -2.60 15.11 -22.91
CA ASP A 90 -3.90 14.52 -23.22
C ASP A 90 -4.38 13.62 -22.06
N PHE A 91 -5.62 13.85 -21.62
CA PHE A 91 -6.28 13.13 -20.55
C PHE A 91 -7.41 12.21 -21.06
N VAL A 92 -7.60 12.05 -22.38
CA VAL A 92 -8.69 11.25 -22.97
C VAL A 92 -8.71 9.81 -22.47
N ASN A 93 -7.54 9.22 -22.21
CA ASN A 93 -7.41 7.86 -21.70
C ASN A 93 -7.17 7.79 -20.17
N ALA A 94 -7.11 8.94 -19.50
CA ALA A 94 -6.78 9.02 -18.09
C ALA A 94 -7.95 8.53 -17.22
N LYS A 95 -7.70 7.47 -16.45
CA LYS A 95 -8.70 6.80 -15.61
C LYS A 95 -8.18 6.64 -14.19
N ALA A 96 -9.03 6.95 -13.24
CA ALA A 96 -8.87 6.66 -11.83
C ALA A 96 -9.86 5.57 -11.42
N GLN A 97 -9.35 4.47 -10.84
CA GLN A 97 -10.17 3.41 -10.26
C GLN A 97 -9.93 3.32 -8.76
N ARG A 98 -11.00 3.29 -7.97
CA ARG A 98 -10.90 3.07 -6.53
C ARG A 98 -10.50 1.62 -6.24
N ILE A 99 -9.56 1.41 -5.33
CA ILE A 99 -9.29 0.06 -4.81
C ILE A 99 -10.42 -0.34 -3.87
N GLN A 100 -11.02 -1.50 -4.12
CA GLN A 100 -12.01 -2.10 -3.22
C GLN A 100 -11.29 -2.93 -2.16
N TRP A 101 -11.70 -2.75 -0.90
CA TRP A 101 -11.08 -3.38 0.26
C TRP A 101 -11.98 -4.50 0.81
N SER A 102 -11.36 -5.54 1.35
CA SER A 102 -12.04 -6.60 2.09
C SER A 102 -12.64 -6.09 3.41
N ASN A 103 -13.32 -6.97 4.12
CA ASN A 103 -13.59 -6.77 5.55
C ASN A 103 -12.28 -6.78 6.36
N ASN A 104 -12.31 -6.21 7.57
CA ASN A 104 -11.14 -6.17 8.46
C ASN A 104 -10.66 -7.60 8.79
N PHE A 105 -9.37 -7.84 8.63
CA PHE A 105 -8.76 -9.11 8.94
C PHE A 105 -8.46 -9.25 10.44
N CYS A 106 -9.49 -9.60 11.21
CA CYS A 106 -9.40 -9.64 12.68
C CYS A 106 -8.57 -10.80 13.26
N ALA A 107 -8.22 -11.81 12.46
CA ALA A 107 -7.51 -12.99 12.96
C ALA A 107 -5.99 -12.81 13.04
N VAL A 108 -5.47 -11.64 12.64
CA VAL A 108 -4.03 -11.34 12.62
C VAL A 108 -3.47 -11.22 14.03
N LYS A 109 -2.41 -11.99 14.29
CA LYS A 109 -1.65 -12.02 15.55
C LYS A 109 -0.41 -11.14 15.47
N SER A 110 0.29 -11.18 14.34
CA SER A 110 1.47 -10.34 14.10
C SER A 110 1.53 -9.82 12.66
N PHE A 111 2.17 -8.67 12.53
CA PHE A 111 2.55 -8.06 11.27
C PHE A 111 4.02 -7.67 11.38
N SER A 112 4.85 -8.10 10.45
CA SER A 112 6.25 -7.66 10.35
C SER A 112 6.57 -7.28 8.92
N LYS A 113 7.15 -6.09 8.73
CA LYS A 113 7.72 -5.64 7.46
C LYS A 113 9.23 -5.73 7.58
N ASP A 114 9.86 -6.47 6.67
CA ASP A 114 11.30 -6.43 6.50
C ASP A 114 11.69 -5.09 5.83
N GLY A 115 12.79 -4.49 6.26
CA GLY A 115 13.28 -3.22 5.70
C GLY A 115 13.59 -3.33 4.21
N SER A 116 13.53 -2.20 3.50
CA SER A 116 13.99 -2.15 2.11
C SER A 116 15.52 -2.22 2.06
N THR A 117 16.05 -2.87 1.04
CA THR A 117 17.48 -2.92 0.75
C THR A 117 17.74 -2.25 -0.58
N THR A 118 18.75 -1.38 -0.62
CA THR A 118 19.21 -0.74 -1.85
C THR A 118 20.55 -1.37 -2.23
N GLU A 119 20.66 -1.84 -3.47
CA GLU A 119 21.92 -2.32 -4.01
C GLU A 119 22.96 -1.19 -4.02
N GLN A 120 24.21 -1.50 -3.70
CA GLN A 120 25.31 -0.54 -3.76
C GLN A 120 26.25 -0.95 -4.89
N ILE A 121 26.30 -0.12 -5.93
CA ILE A 121 27.17 -0.33 -7.10
C ILE A 121 28.49 0.39 -6.82
N ASP A 122 29.57 -0.35 -6.73
CA ASP A 122 30.91 0.21 -6.54
C ASP A 122 31.36 0.91 -7.83
N VAL A 123 31.52 2.23 -7.78
CA VAL A 123 31.97 3.07 -8.91
C VAL A 123 33.36 3.65 -8.66
N THR A 124 34.10 3.09 -7.70
CA THR A 124 35.43 3.57 -7.31
C THR A 124 36.35 3.65 -8.52
N THR A 125 36.88 4.84 -8.77
CA THR A 125 37.83 5.10 -9.86
C THR A 125 39.27 5.18 -9.32
N ILE A 126 40.25 5.17 -10.23
CA ILE A 126 41.67 5.35 -9.87
C ILE A 126 41.97 6.72 -9.23
N CYS A 127 41.09 7.70 -9.42
CA CYS A 127 41.20 9.04 -8.85
C CYS A 127 40.37 9.21 -7.58
N SER A 128 39.63 8.20 -7.14
CA SER A 128 38.79 8.28 -5.94
C SER A 128 39.65 8.13 -4.69
N ASP A 129 39.47 9.03 -3.72
CA ASP A 129 40.21 9.03 -2.45
C ASP A 129 39.76 7.91 -1.47
N GLY A 130 38.73 7.16 -1.84
CA GLY A 130 38.15 6.06 -1.09
C GLY A 130 37.11 5.30 -1.92
N LYS A 131 36.42 4.35 -1.29
CA LYS A 131 35.35 3.62 -1.98
C LYS A 131 34.16 4.53 -2.23
N GLU A 132 33.72 4.58 -3.47
CA GLU A 132 32.55 5.35 -3.91
C GLU A 132 31.46 4.39 -4.39
N TYR A 133 30.23 4.63 -3.95
CA TYR A 133 29.09 3.78 -4.23
C TYR A 133 27.94 4.59 -4.83
N GLU A 134 27.35 4.07 -5.90
CA GLU A 134 26.07 4.53 -6.43
C GLU A 134 24.92 3.64 -5.93
N SER A 135 23.74 4.22 -5.79
CA SER A 135 22.54 3.48 -5.39
C SER A 135 21.96 2.75 -6.62
N GLY A 136 21.96 1.43 -6.58
CA GLY A 136 21.35 0.56 -7.58
C GLY A 136 19.86 0.32 -7.29
N ASP A 137 19.36 -0.83 -7.73
CA ASP A 137 17.95 -1.19 -7.59
C ASP A 137 17.53 -1.30 -6.11
N THR A 138 16.31 -0.85 -5.82
CA THR A 138 15.73 -0.93 -4.47
C THR A 138 14.75 -2.08 -4.40
N GLU A 139 15.03 -3.02 -3.49
CA GLU A 139 14.10 -4.07 -3.11
C GLU A 139 13.31 -3.63 -1.87
N TYR A 140 11.99 -3.51 -2.00
CA TYR A 140 11.13 -2.91 -0.97
C TYR A 140 10.88 -3.82 0.26
N GLY A 141 11.44 -5.04 0.26
CA GLY A 141 11.29 -6.03 1.32
C GLY A 141 10.01 -6.86 1.22
N SER A 142 9.70 -7.57 2.30
CA SER A 142 8.53 -8.46 2.41
C SER A 142 7.71 -8.16 3.66
N ILE A 143 6.42 -8.46 3.60
CA ILE A 143 5.51 -8.42 4.74
C ILE A 143 5.17 -9.84 5.14
N LYS A 144 5.37 -10.18 6.41
CA LYS A 144 4.93 -11.45 6.99
C LYS A 144 3.77 -11.20 7.93
N LEU A 145 2.69 -11.96 7.72
CA LEU A 145 1.49 -11.95 8.54
C LEU A 145 1.38 -13.32 9.21
N THR A 146 1.05 -13.34 10.51
CA THR A 146 0.62 -14.57 11.19
C THR A 146 -0.80 -14.38 11.73
N PHE A 147 -1.62 -15.42 11.65
CA PHE A 147 -3.03 -15.38 12.03
C PHE A 147 -3.57 -16.77 12.38
N PHE A 148 -4.66 -16.81 13.14
CA PHE A 148 -5.39 -18.06 13.38
C PHE A 148 -6.18 -18.49 12.14
N LEU A 149 -6.05 -19.77 11.77
CA LEU A 149 -6.70 -20.33 10.60
C LEU A 149 -8.22 -20.45 10.81
N ARG A 150 -9.01 -19.81 9.95
CA ARG A 150 -10.49 -19.80 9.97
C ARG A 150 -11.07 -19.64 8.56
N TYR A 151 -10.89 -20.63 7.69
CA TYR A 151 -11.34 -20.54 6.29
C TYR A 151 -12.85 -20.35 6.08
N SER A 152 -13.69 -20.94 6.94
CA SER A 152 -15.16 -20.86 6.79
C SER A 152 -15.67 -19.43 7.00
N SER A 153 -15.22 -18.77 8.07
CA SER A 153 -15.69 -17.43 8.44
C SER A 153 -14.86 -16.28 7.87
N SER A 154 -13.62 -16.53 7.43
CA SER A 154 -12.72 -15.47 6.94
C SER A 154 -12.67 -15.42 5.41
N GLU A 155 -13.35 -14.43 4.84
CA GLU A 155 -13.24 -14.10 3.41
C GLU A 155 -11.81 -13.73 3.02
N VAL A 156 -11.10 -13.02 3.89
CA VAL A 156 -9.72 -12.57 3.65
C VAL A 156 -8.77 -13.75 3.46
N GLN A 157 -8.91 -14.81 4.26
CA GLN A 157 -8.05 -16.00 4.11
C GLN A 157 -8.31 -16.73 2.78
N ARG A 158 -9.57 -16.82 2.34
CA ARG A 158 -9.90 -17.40 1.03
C ARG A 158 -9.35 -16.55 -0.12
N LEU A 159 -9.38 -15.24 0.05
CA LEU A 159 -8.89 -14.29 -0.92
C LEU A 159 -7.35 -14.29 -1.02
N LEU A 160 -6.64 -14.38 0.11
CA LEU A 160 -5.18 -14.59 0.11
C LEU A 160 -4.80 -15.89 -0.60
N ARG A 161 -5.54 -16.98 -0.38
CA ARG A 161 -5.36 -18.23 -1.11
C ARG A 161 -5.66 -18.10 -2.62
N LYS A 162 -6.63 -17.27 -2.99
CA LYS A 162 -6.90 -16.96 -4.41
C LYS A 162 -5.70 -16.25 -5.04
N TYR A 163 -5.12 -15.27 -4.34
CA TYR A 163 -3.94 -14.55 -4.82
C TYR A 163 -2.68 -15.42 -4.88
N GLU A 164 -2.52 -16.35 -3.94
CA GLU A 164 -1.47 -17.37 -3.99
C GLU A 164 -1.56 -18.20 -5.29
N ASN A 165 -2.77 -18.63 -5.65
CA ASN A 165 -2.99 -19.42 -6.87
C ASN A 165 -2.90 -18.59 -8.16
N SER A 166 -3.42 -17.36 -8.17
CA SER A 166 -3.40 -16.50 -9.36
C SER A 166 -2.06 -15.84 -9.61
N LYS A 167 -1.20 -15.77 -8.58
CA LYS A 167 0.10 -15.06 -8.60
C LYS A 167 -0.03 -13.57 -8.94
N GLU A 168 -1.23 -13.02 -8.77
CA GLU A 168 -1.50 -11.62 -9.06
C GLU A 168 -0.95 -10.73 -7.95
N LYS A 169 -0.62 -9.49 -8.33
CA LYS A 169 -0.27 -8.45 -7.37
C LYS A 169 -1.54 -7.80 -6.79
N PHE A 170 -1.52 -7.49 -5.51
CA PHE A 170 -2.64 -6.91 -4.79
C PHE A 170 -2.15 -5.87 -3.77
N ALA A 171 -3.05 -4.96 -3.39
CA ALA A 171 -2.79 -3.97 -2.36
C ALA A 171 -3.21 -4.46 -0.97
N VAL A 172 -2.48 -4.02 0.06
CA VAL A 172 -2.79 -4.24 1.48
C VAL A 172 -2.84 -2.88 2.17
N LYS A 173 -3.88 -2.64 2.96
CA LYS A 173 -4.03 -1.43 3.75
C LYS A 173 -3.99 -1.76 5.23
N MET A 174 -3.15 -1.07 5.97
CA MET A 174 -3.12 -1.09 7.43
C MET A 174 -3.61 0.27 7.95
N VAL A 175 -4.66 0.27 8.77
CA VAL A 175 -5.11 1.46 9.48
C VAL A 175 -4.59 1.42 10.90
N LEU A 176 -3.72 2.37 11.24
CA LEU A 176 -3.11 2.47 12.56
C LEU A 176 -4.15 2.93 13.58
N THR A 177 -3.93 2.52 14.83
CA THR A 177 -4.76 2.98 15.94
C THR A 177 -4.47 4.45 16.26
N ARG A 178 -5.35 5.07 17.06
CA ARG A 178 -5.19 6.45 17.55
C ARG A 178 -5.17 7.51 16.45
N ASP A 179 -5.78 7.21 15.31
CA ASP A 179 -5.84 8.13 14.16
C ASP A 179 -4.45 8.57 13.67
N GLU A 180 -3.41 7.74 13.84
CA GLU A 180 -2.06 8.08 13.35
C GLU A 180 -1.91 7.97 11.83
N GLY A 181 -2.89 7.36 11.15
CA GLY A 181 -2.95 7.30 9.70
C GLY A 181 -3.14 5.90 9.15
N SER A 182 -2.88 5.76 7.86
CA SER A 182 -2.96 4.49 7.14
C SER A 182 -1.68 4.23 6.35
N MET A 183 -1.19 2.99 6.41
CA MET A 183 -0.09 2.51 5.58
C MET A 183 -0.65 1.66 4.44
N PHE A 184 -0.09 1.83 3.25
CA PHE A 184 -0.51 1.13 2.03
C PHE A 184 0.68 0.40 1.43
N TYR A 185 0.47 -0.86 1.11
CA TYR A 185 1.45 -1.76 0.56
C TYR A 185 0.93 -2.35 -0.75
N TYR A 186 1.83 -2.71 -1.66
CA TYR A 186 1.50 -3.37 -2.91
C TYR A 186 2.52 -4.44 -3.24
N GLY A 187 2.05 -5.66 -3.52
CA GLY A 187 2.94 -6.80 -3.70
C GLY A 187 2.22 -8.06 -4.18
N SER A 188 2.96 -9.15 -4.26
CA SER A 188 2.44 -10.48 -4.56
C SER A 188 2.82 -11.47 -3.47
N VAL A 189 2.11 -12.59 -3.38
CA VAL A 189 2.46 -13.67 -2.45
C VAL A 189 3.87 -14.18 -2.77
N GLU A 190 4.76 -14.15 -1.78
CA GLU A 190 6.12 -14.70 -1.85
C GLU A 190 6.14 -16.15 -1.34
N THR A 191 5.54 -16.35 -0.17
CA THR A 191 5.36 -17.66 0.46
C THR A 191 3.89 -17.81 0.78
N GLY A 192 3.29 -18.87 0.23
CA GLY A 192 1.89 -19.21 0.40
C GLY A 192 1.47 -19.46 1.85
N MET A 193 0.18 -19.68 2.06
CA MET A 193 -0.34 -19.92 3.41
C MET A 193 0.22 -21.23 3.99
N ASN A 194 1.04 -21.16 5.03
CA ASN A 194 1.41 -22.34 5.81
C ASN A 194 0.34 -22.66 6.86
N ILE A 195 0.26 -23.92 7.29
CA ILE A 195 -0.67 -24.35 8.34
C ILE A 195 0.14 -25.12 9.38
N ASP A 196 0.06 -24.68 10.62
CA ASP A 196 0.68 -25.34 11.77
C ASP A 196 -0.38 -25.59 12.86
N GLY A 197 -0.26 -26.69 13.58
CA GLY A 197 -1.24 -27.06 14.59
C GLY A 197 -0.78 -28.22 15.46
N SER A 198 -1.10 -28.13 16.74
CA SER A 198 -0.80 -29.15 17.75
C SER A 198 -2.03 -29.41 18.62
N VAL A 199 -2.15 -30.63 19.16
CA VAL A 199 -3.25 -30.99 20.07
C VAL A 199 -3.23 -30.04 21.28
N GLY A 200 -4.36 -29.39 21.56
CA GLY A 200 -4.48 -28.40 22.64
C GLY A 200 -4.13 -26.96 22.23
N GLN A 201 -3.77 -26.71 20.97
CA GLN A 201 -3.53 -25.37 20.42
C GLN A 201 -4.53 -25.05 19.29
N MET A 202 -4.72 -23.76 19.01
CA MET A 202 -5.46 -23.33 17.82
C MET A 202 -4.58 -23.49 16.58
N MET A 203 -5.18 -23.76 15.42
CA MET A 203 -4.42 -23.81 14.17
C MET A 203 -3.90 -22.42 13.81
N ASP A 204 -2.59 -22.33 13.61
CA ASP A 204 -1.88 -21.13 13.20
C ASP A 204 -1.55 -21.20 11.69
N SER A 205 -1.49 -20.04 11.09
CA SER A 205 -1.14 -19.88 9.68
C SER A 205 -0.42 -18.57 9.48
N GLY A 206 0.38 -18.49 8.42
CA GLY A 206 1.09 -17.30 8.04
C GLY A 206 1.28 -17.23 6.53
N ILE A 207 1.58 -16.02 6.05
CA ILE A 207 1.83 -15.74 4.64
C ILE A 207 2.90 -14.66 4.53
N SER A 208 3.77 -14.77 3.52
CA SER A 208 4.73 -13.71 3.16
C SER A 208 4.31 -13.05 1.85
N ILE A 209 4.38 -11.74 1.79
CA ILE A 209 4.04 -10.91 0.63
C ILE A 209 5.29 -10.12 0.24
N LYS A 210 5.81 -10.33 -0.97
CA LYS A 210 6.91 -9.56 -1.52
C LYS A 210 6.40 -8.23 -2.05
N LEU A 211 6.98 -7.13 -1.59
CA LEU A 211 6.60 -5.79 -2.06
C LEU A 211 7.13 -5.54 -3.47
N SER A 212 6.25 -5.05 -4.34
CA SER A 212 6.53 -4.76 -5.75
C SER A 212 6.61 -3.26 -6.04
N GLY A 213 6.64 -2.43 -5.01
CA GLY A 213 6.71 -0.99 -5.11
C GLY A 213 6.78 -0.35 -3.74
N ARG A 214 6.99 0.97 -3.74
CA ARG A 214 7.07 1.79 -2.53
C ARG A 214 5.80 1.67 -1.69
N ASP A 215 5.96 1.58 -0.38
CA ASP A 215 4.87 1.74 0.58
C ASP A 215 4.61 3.22 0.86
N TYR A 216 3.35 3.55 1.14
CA TYR A 216 2.93 4.92 1.39
C TYR A 216 2.31 5.05 2.78
N LEU A 217 2.69 6.09 3.51
CA LEU A 217 2.13 6.49 4.79
C LEU A 217 1.25 7.73 4.61
N ASN A 218 -0.07 7.55 4.69
CA ASN A 218 -1.00 8.66 4.82
C ASN A 218 -1.20 9.00 6.30
N ALA A 219 -0.28 9.80 6.85
CA ALA A 219 -0.37 10.27 8.23
C ALA A 219 -1.49 11.31 8.38
N LYS A 220 -2.30 11.21 9.44
CA LYS A 220 -3.26 12.28 9.77
C LYS A 220 -2.52 13.36 10.57
N LYS A 221 -2.48 14.57 10.01
CA LYS A 221 -1.95 15.77 10.68
C LYS A 221 -3.01 16.41 11.58
#